data_AF-A0AA37NHD1-F1
#
_entry.id   AF-A0AA37NHD1-F1
#
_cell.length_a   1.000
_cell.length_b   1.000
_cell.length_c   1.000
_cell.angle_alpha   90.00
_cell.angle_beta   90.00
_cell.angle_gamma   90.00
#
_symmetry.space_group_name_H-M   'P 1'
#
loop_
_entity.id
_entity.type
_entity.pdbx_description
1 polymer ?
#
loop_
_entity_poly.entity_id
_entity_poly.type
_entity_poly.pdbx_seq_one_letter_code
_entity_poly.pdbx_strand_id
1 'polypeptide(L)'
;MTPPGVTYNEKGAYWAENKPEIEKAVKAATEVDYIIACIGENSYCETPGNLTDLTLSRNQLDLVKALSATGKPVILILNEGRPRLINEIEPMAKAVVDIILPGNYGGDTLANLLSGDENFSGKLPFTYPKEINSLINYNYKVSEEVEKMEGAYDYDAVVSVQWAFGYGLSYTSFSYSNLKVNKANFTADDELIFTVDVKNTGSRAGKESVLLFNSALIASMTPDSRRLRAPNR
;
A
#
# COMPACT_ATOMS: atom_id res chain seq x y z
N MET A 1 -15.22 0.99 25.04
CA MET A 1 -15.22 0.90 23.56
C MET A 1 -15.59 2.27 23.02
N THR A 2 -14.74 2.88 22.20
CA THR A 2 -14.99 4.19 21.59
C THR A 2 -16.20 4.09 20.65
N PRO A 3 -17.17 5.03 20.68
CA PRO A 3 -18.30 4.97 19.76
C PRO A 3 -17.82 5.09 18.30
N PRO A 4 -18.32 4.26 17.36
CA PRO A 4 -17.93 4.34 15.96
C PRO A 4 -18.45 5.65 15.34
N GLY A 5 -17.62 6.32 14.54
CA GLY A 5 -18.01 7.53 13.82
C GLY A 5 -18.76 7.25 12.51
N VAL A 6 -18.47 6.11 11.87
CA VAL A 6 -19.12 5.61 10.66
C VAL A 6 -19.45 4.14 10.87
N THR A 7 -20.64 3.71 10.45
CA THR A 7 -21.10 2.32 10.56
C THR A 7 -21.83 1.90 9.30
N TYR A 8 -21.80 0.60 9.00
CA TYR A 8 -22.55 0.02 7.89
C TYR A 8 -23.98 -0.33 8.30
N ASN A 9 -24.91 -0.25 7.34
CA ASN A 9 -26.26 -0.75 7.50
C ASN A 9 -26.26 -2.28 7.30
N GLU A 10 -26.36 -3.03 8.40
CA GLU A 10 -26.34 -4.51 8.39
C GLU A 10 -27.48 -5.14 7.58
N LYS A 11 -28.55 -4.39 7.28
CA LYS A 11 -29.70 -4.83 6.48
C LYS A 11 -29.68 -4.25 5.06
N GLY A 12 -28.67 -3.46 4.72
CA GLY A 12 -28.52 -2.76 3.45
C GLY A 12 -27.55 -3.44 2.49
N ALA A 13 -27.20 -2.72 1.42
CA ALA A 13 -26.10 -3.11 0.54
C ALA A 13 -24.75 -3.04 1.29
N TYR A 14 -23.74 -3.78 0.84
CA TYR A 14 -22.43 -3.85 1.52
C TYR A 14 -21.75 -2.48 1.70
N TRP A 15 -22.00 -1.54 0.78
CA TRP A 15 -21.48 -0.16 0.82
C TRP A 15 -22.38 0.82 1.57
N ALA A 16 -23.59 0.41 1.96
CA ALA A 16 -24.56 1.31 2.58
C ALA A 16 -24.12 1.63 4.01
N GLU A 17 -23.82 2.89 4.26
CA GLU A 17 -23.47 3.41 5.58
C GLU A 17 -24.70 4.04 6.25
N ASN A 18 -24.77 3.94 7.58
CA ASN A 18 -25.75 4.70 8.36
C ASN A 18 -25.35 6.18 8.40
N LYS A 19 -26.26 7.03 8.89
CA LYS A 19 -25.93 8.43 9.15
C LYS A 19 -24.68 8.49 10.06
N PRO A 20 -23.61 9.19 9.66
CA PRO A 20 -22.38 9.26 10.45
C PRO A 20 -22.62 10.00 11.78
N GLU A 21 -21.90 9.57 12.82
CA GLU A 21 -21.88 10.15 14.16
C GLU A 21 -20.45 10.57 14.53
N ILE A 22 -19.76 11.25 13.61
CA ILE A 22 -18.34 11.62 13.68
C ILE A 22 -18.02 12.39 14.97
N GLU A 23 -18.92 13.28 15.43
CA GLU A 23 -18.73 14.09 16.62
C GLU A 23 -18.58 13.26 17.89
N LYS A 24 -19.21 12.08 17.97
CA LYS A 24 -19.04 11.16 19.09
C LYS A 24 -17.63 10.59 19.13
N ALA A 25 -17.10 10.19 17.97
CA ALA A 25 -15.75 9.69 17.84
C ALA A 25 -14.71 10.78 18.15
N VAL A 26 -14.92 12.00 17.64
CA VAL A 26 -14.06 13.17 17.94
C VAL A 26 -14.04 13.49 19.42
N LYS A 27 -15.20 13.51 20.09
CA LYS A 27 -15.28 13.77 21.53
C LYS A 27 -14.53 12.70 22.34
N ALA A 28 -14.62 11.44 21.95
CA ALA A 28 -13.91 10.38 22.65
C ALA A 28 -12.39 10.41 22.37
N ALA A 29 -11.97 10.97 21.23
CA ALA A 29 -10.58 11.09 20.85
C ALA A 29 -9.79 12.17 21.62
N THR A 30 -10.43 13.09 22.35
CA THR A 30 -9.71 14.10 23.14
C THR A 30 -8.93 13.49 24.30
N GLU A 31 -9.41 12.37 24.83
CA GLU A 31 -8.91 11.71 26.05
C GLU A 31 -7.93 10.55 25.79
N VAL A 32 -7.37 10.44 24.57
CA VAL A 32 -6.43 9.36 24.21
C VAL A 32 -5.08 9.91 23.76
N ASP A 33 -4.04 9.08 23.80
CA ASP A 33 -2.71 9.42 23.30
C ASP A 33 -2.59 9.23 21.78
N TYR A 34 -3.26 8.20 21.24
CA TYR A 34 -3.22 7.82 19.83
C TYR A 34 -4.61 7.36 19.37
N ILE A 35 -4.91 7.58 18.09
CA ILE A 35 -6.14 7.12 17.43
C ILE A 35 -5.77 6.03 16.43
N ILE A 36 -6.41 4.88 16.54
CA ILE A 36 -6.36 3.82 15.52
C ILE A 36 -7.68 3.88 14.75
N ALA A 37 -7.62 4.31 13.48
CA ALA A 37 -8.77 4.43 12.61
C ALA A 37 -8.80 3.27 11.61
N CYS A 38 -9.66 2.29 11.87
CA CYS A 38 -9.91 1.17 10.97
C CYS A 38 -10.91 1.60 9.89
N ILE A 39 -10.44 1.67 8.65
CA ILE A 39 -11.17 2.17 7.48
C ILE A 39 -10.97 1.22 6.30
N GLY A 40 -11.76 1.40 5.25
CA GLY A 40 -11.66 0.62 4.02
C GLY A 40 -13.03 0.20 3.51
N GLU A 41 -13.22 -1.10 3.32
CA GLU A 41 -14.43 -1.68 2.75
C GLU A 41 -15.06 -2.73 3.68
N ASN A 42 -16.39 -2.82 3.64
CA ASN A 42 -17.09 -4.01 4.10
C ASN A 42 -16.93 -5.15 3.07
N SER A 43 -17.21 -6.40 3.47
CA SER A 43 -17.06 -7.55 2.59
C SER A 43 -18.07 -7.58 1.45
N TYR A 44 -17.63 -8.02 0.28
CA TYR A 44 -18.45 -8.29 -0.90
C TYR A 44 -17.83 -9.45 -1.70
N CYS A 45 -18.56 -9.98 -2.69
CA CYS A 45 -18.06 -11.03 -3.57
C CYS A 45 -18.60 -10.80 -5.00
N GLU A 46 -17.74 -10.99 -6.00
CA GLU A 46 -18.08 -10.98 -7.43
C GLU A 46 -18.84 -9.71 -7.90
N THR A 47 -19.76 -9.85 -8.86
CA THR A 47 -20.56 -8.77 -9.47
C THR A 47 -21.27 -7.86 -8.45
N PRO A 48 -21.86 -8.37 -7.35
CA PRO A 48 -22.39 -7.52 -6.29
C PRO A 48 -21.38 -6.50 -5.74
N GLY A 49 -20.08 -6.80 -5.78
CA GLY A 49 -19.00 -5.93 -5.33
C GLY A 49 -18.58 -4.85 -6.33
N ASN A 50 -19.27 -4.72 -7.47
CA ASN A 50 -18.98 -3.67 -8.44
C ASN A 50 -19.12 -2.28 -7.79
N LEU A 51 -18.22 -1.38 -8.18
CA LEU A 51 -18.17 0.01 -7.77
C LEU A 51 -18.10 0.90 -9.01
N THR A 52 -18.43 2.18 -8.85
CA THR A 52 -18.27 3.20 -9.90
C THR A 52 -17.20 4.23 -9.56
N ASP A 53 -16.65 4.17 -8.34
CA ASP A 53 -15.63 5.09 -7.83
C ASP A 53 -14.71 4.35 -6.84
N LEU A 54 -13.40 4.51 -7.02
CA LEU A 54 -12.36 3.91 -6.17
C LEU A 54 -12.03 4.77 -4.93
N THR A 55 -12.49 6.01 -4.87
CA THR A 55 -12.28 6.95 -3.76
C THR A 55 -12.91 6.44 -2.48
N LEU A 56 -12.17 6.34 -1.37
CA LEU A 56 -12.74 5.90 -0.09
C LEU A 56 -14.02 6.68 0.26
N SER A 57 -14.98 6.02 0.93
CA SER A 57 -16.27 6.63 1.29
C SER A 57 -16.08 8.03 1.88
N ARG A 58 -16.89 8.98 1.44
CA ARG A 58 -16.84 10.36 1.92
C ARG A 58 -17.00 10.44 3.44
N ASN A 59 -17.86 9.61 4.03
CA ASN A 59 -18.04 9.59 5.49
C ASN A 59 -16.76 9.14 6.21
N GLN A 60 -16.03 8.16 5.67
CA GLN A 60 -14.76 7.70 6.25
C GLN A 60 -13.66 8.74 6.07
N LEU A 61 -13.57 9.40 4.90
CA LEU A 61 -12.66 10.51 4.67
C LEU A 61 -12.92 11.65 5.67
N ASP A 62 -14.19 12.04 5.85
CA ASP A 62 -14.57 13.11 6.77
C ASP A 62 -14.32 12.72 8.24
N LEU A 63 -14.55 11.45 8.61
CA LEU A 63 -14.19 10.93 9.93
C LEU A 63 -12.68 11.10 10.20
N VAL A 64 -11.82 10.66 9.29
CA VAL A 64 -10.36 10.74 9.49
C VAL A 64 -9.90 12.20 9.56
N LYS A 65 -10.43 13.07 8.71
CA LYS A 65 -10.14 14.52 8.77
C LYS A 65 -10.53 15.13 10.12
N ALA A 66 -11.72 14.80 10.61
CA ALA A 66 -12.19 15.28 11.90
C ALA A 66 -11.36 14.74 13.08
N LEU A 67 -10.98 13.46 13.04
CA LEU A 67 -10.09 12.85 14.03
C LEU A 67 -8.70 13.50 14.00
N SER A 68 -8.14 13.75 12.82
CA SER A 68 -6.85 14.43 12.67
C SER A 68 -6.90 15.87 13.20
N ALA A 69 -8.03 16.57 13.06
CA ALA A 69 -8.20 17.93 13.55
C ALA A 69 -8.16 18.06 15.09
N THR A 70 -8.26 16.95 15.82
CA THR A 70 -8.07 16.92 17.29
C THR A 70 -6.62 17.15 17.71
N GLY A 71 -5.67 17.06 16.76
CA GLY A 71 -4.23 17.15 17.03
C GLY A 71 -3.61 15.86 17.58
N LYS A 72 -4.40 14.80 17.79
CA LYS A 72 -3.89 13.50 18.20
C LYS A 72 -3.26 12.76 17.01
N PRO A 73 -2.17 12.02 17.22
CA PRO A 73 -1.61 11.10 16.23
C PRO A 73 -2.66 10.09 15.73
N VAL A 74 -2.89 10.04 14.41
CA VAL A 74 -3.78 9.06 13.77
C VAL A 74 -2.96 7.98 13.08
N ILE A 75 -3.31 6.72 13.33
CA ILE A 75 -2.79 5.54 12.65
C ILE A 75 -3.94 4.94 11.82
N LEU A 76 -3.76 4.86 10.51
CA LEU A 76 -4.76 4.27 9.62
C LEU A 76 -4.53 2.77 9.52
N ILE A 77 -5.59 1.99 9.69
CA ILE A 77 -5.62 0.56 9.41
C ILE A 77 -6.53 0.37 8.21
N LEU A 78 -5.96 -0.02 7.07
CA LEU A 78 -6.72 -0.26 5.83
C LEU A 78 -7.15 -1.72 5.79
N ASN A 79 -8.46 -1.96 5.89
CA ASN A 79 -9.09 -3.26 5.77
C ASN A 79 -10.00 -3.24 4.54
N GLU A 80 -9.51 -3.73 3.42
CA GLU A 80 -10.19 -3.60 2.13
C GLU A 80 -9.78 -4.69 1.15
N GLY A 81 -10.69 -5.00 0.21
CA GLY A 81 -10.42 -5.99 -0.84
C GLY A 81 -9.70 -5.41 -2.06
N ARG A 82 -9.70 -4.08 -2.20
CA ARG A 82 -9.08 -3.31 -3.29
C ARG A 82 -8.52 -1.99 -2.72
N PRO A 83 -7.45 -1.43 -3.31
CA PRO A 83 -6.81 -0.23 -2.78
C PRO A 83 -7.66 1.02 -3.01
N ARG A 84 -8.41 1.45 -1.98
CA ARG A 84 -9.26 2.65 -2.07
C ARG A 84 -8.38 3.90 -2.12
N LEU A 85 -8.78 4.93 -2.86
CA LEU A 85 -7.98 6.16 -2.90
C LEU A 85 -8.10 6.90 -1.56
N ILE A 86 -6.94 7.18 -0.95
CA ILE A 86 -6.80 7.79 0.38
C ILE A 86 -5.81 8.96 0.38
N ASN A 87 -5.41 9.45 -0.79
CA ASN A 87 -4.49 10.57 -0.99
C ASN A 87 -4.87 11.83 -0.19
N GLU A 88 -6.16 12.06 0.07
CA GLU A 88 -6.65 13.17 0.90
C GLU A 88 -6.33 13.03 2.40
N ILE A 89 -6.15 11.81 2.92
CA ILE A 89 -6.04 11.53 4.36
C ILE A 89 -4.70 10.90 4.75
N GLU A 90 -3.99 10.26 3.82
CA GLU A 90 -2.66 9.70 4.10
C GLU A 90 -1.67 10.74 4.63
N PRO A 91 -1.58 11.97 4.08
CA PRO A 91 -0.68 13.00 4.62
C PRO A 91 -1.00 13.45 6.05
N MET A 92 -2.20 13.14 6.55
CA MET A 92 -2.64 13.46 7.92
C MET A 92 -2.29 12.35 8.92
N ALA A 93 -1.98 11.15 8.43
CA ALA A 93 -1.67 10.00 9.25
C ALA A 93 -0.21 10.02 9.73
N LYS A 94 0.04 9.52 10.94
CA LYS A 94 1.39 9.24 11.43
C LYS A 94 1.91 7.87 10.99
N ALA A 95 1.01 6.94 10.72
CA ALA A 95 1.32 5.63 10.16
C ALA A 95 0.11 5.09 9.40
N VAL A 96 0.39 4.23 8.42
CA VAL A 96 -0.61 3.46 7.69
C VAL A 96 -0.20 1.99 7.72
N VAL A 97 -1.14 1.13 8.07
CA VAL A 97 -0.97 -0.33 8.01
C VAL A 97 -2.07 -0.89 7.11
N ASP A 98 -1.68 -1.43 5.97
CA ASP A 98 -2.58 -2.16 5.08
C ASP A 98 -2.63 -3.63 5.50
N ILE A 99 -3.79 -4.07 5.97
CA ILE A 99 -4.03 -5.47 6.38
C ILE A 99 -4.80 -6.26 5.32
N ILE A 100 -5.26 -5.61 4.24
CA ILE A 100 -6.07 -6.20 3.18
C ILE A 100 -7.29 -6.92 3.77
N LEU A 101 -7.36 -8.24 3.64
CA LEU A 101 -8.39 -9.12 4.20
C LEU A 101 -7.69 -10.27 4.94
N PRO A 102 -7.28 -10.06 6.20
CA PRO A 102 -6.33 -10.94 6.89
C PRO A 102 -6.94 -12.23 7.48
N GLY A 103 -8.25 -12.44 7.29
CA GLY A 103 -8.97 -13.59 7.83
C GLY A 103 -9.10 -13.58 9.37
N ASN A 104 -9.42 -14.75 9.94
CA ASN A 104 -9.86 -14.86 11.33
C ASN A 104 -8.83 -14.44 12.38
N TYR A 105 -7.53 -14.59 12.08
CA TYR A 105 -6.43 -14.23 12.99
C TYR A 105 -5.87 -12.82 12.72
N GLY A 106 -6.53 -12.04 11.85
CA GLY A 106 -6.04 -10.72 11.46
C GLY A 106 -6.01 -9.71 12.60
N GLY A 107 -7.00 -9.75 13.49
CA GLY A 107 -7.05 -8.88 14.67
C GLY A 107 -5.89 -9.15 15.64
N ASP A 108 -5.63 -10.42 15.94
CA ASP A 108 -4.52 -10.84 16.81
C ASP A 108 -3.17 -10.48 16.18
N THR A 109 -3.01 -10.76 14.89
CA THR A 109 -1.79 -10.43 14.14
C THR A 109 -1.54 -8.93 14.14
N LEU A 110 -2.57 -8.11 13.92
CA LEU A 110 -2.45 -6.65 13.97
C LEU A 110 -2.04 -6.16 15.36
N ALA A 111 -2.59 -6.73 16.43
CA ALA A 111 -2.21 -6.38 17.79
C ALA A 111 -0.74 -6.72 18.09
N ASN A 112 -0.26 -7.90 17.70
CA ASN A 112 1.15 -8.30 17.84
C ASN A 112 2.09 -7.37 17.05
N LEU A 113 1.68 -6.97 15.85
CA LEU A 113 2.46 -6.04 15.03
C LEU A 113 2.48 -4.64 15.64
N LEU A 114 1.35 -4.07 16.03
CA LEU A 114 1.29 -2.71 16.58
C LEU A 114 1.99 -2.57 17.94
N SER A 115 2.00 -3.63 18.75
CA SER A 115 2.75 -3.69 20.02
C SER A 115 4.26 -3.90 19.81
N GLY A 116 4.66 -4.40 18.64
CA GLY A 116 6.05 -4.74 18.32
C GLY A 116 6.52 -6.09 18.85
N ASP A 117 5.59 -6.94 19.30
CA ASP A 117 5.84 -8.36 19.61
C ASP A 117 6.22 -9.14 18.34
N GLU A 118 5.63 -8.74 17.20
CA GLU A 118 6.03 -9.16 15.86
C GLU A 118 6.52 -7.97 15.03
N ASN A 119 7.29 -8.25 13.97
CA ASN A 119 7.79 -7.22 13.06
C ASN A 119 7.22 -7.42 11.65
N PHE A 120 6.82 -6.30 11.04
CA PHE A 120 6.34 -6.25 9.66
C PHE A 120 7.39 -6.80 8.68
N SER A 121 6.90 -7.60 7.74
CA SER A 121 7.68 -8.16 6.63
C SER A 121 6.87 -8.30 5.33
N GLY A 122 5.62 -7.83 5.31
CA GLY A 122 4.78 -7.82 4.13
C GLY A 122 5.28 -6.78 3.11
N LYS A 123 5.13 -7.11 1.83
CA LYS A 123 5.34 -6.18 0.72
C LYS A 123 4.10 -6.20 -0.16
N LEU A 124 3.71 -5.05 -0.70
CA LEU A 124 2.50 -4.92 -1.52
C LEU A 124 2.59 -5.81 -2.77
N PRO A 125 1.60 -6.69 -3.02
CA PRO A 125 1.54 -7.52 -4.22
C PRO A 125 0.88 -6.81 -5.41
N PHE A 126 0.54 -5.52 -5.27
CA PHE A 126 -0.03 -4.66 -6.31
C PHE A 126 0.53 -3.24 -6.17
N THR A 127 0.29 -2.40 -7.18
CA THR A 127 0.51 -0.95 -7.08
C THR A 127 -0.70 -0.30 -6.44
N TYR A 128 -0.51 0.42 -5.33
CA TYR A 128 -1.58 1.19 -4.70
C TYR A 128 -1.72 2.55 -5.41
N PRO A 129 -2.83 2.82 -6.10
CA PRO A 129 -3.01 4.05 -6.88
C PRO A 129 -3.19 5.28 -5.99
N LYS A 130 -2.68 6.42 -6.45
CA LYS A 130 -2.87 7.72 -5.77
C LYS A 130 -4.12 8.44 -6.23
N GLU A 131 -4.45 8.33 -7.51
CA GLU A 131 -5.51 9.09 -8.19
C GLU A 131 -6.33 8.19 -9.10
N ILE A 132 -7.61 8.52 -9.29
CA ILE A 132 -8.57 7.69 -10.04
C ILE A 132 -8.25 7.63 -11.54
N ASN A 133 -7.57 8.64 -12.07
CA ASN A 133 -7.23 8.75 -13.49
C ASN A 133 -5.76 8.44 -13.78
N SER A 134 -5.01 7.91 -12.81
CA SER A 134 -3.60 7.53 -12.95
C SER A 134 -3.38 6.09 -12.47
N LEU A 135 -4.25 5.17 -12.93
CA LEU A 135 -4.18 3.76 -12.58
C LEU A 135 -3.12 3.06 -13.41
N ILE A 136 -2.12 2.49 -12.75
CA ILE A 136 -0.96 1.89 -13.42
C ILE A 136 -0.44 0.67 -12.68
N ASN A 137 0.03 -0.32 -13.44
CA ASN A 137 0.68 -1.52 -12.90
C ASN A 137 2.19 -1.32 -12.77
N TYR A 138 2.86 -2.12 -11.94
CA TYR A 138 4.29 -1.97 -11.67
C TYR A 138 5.21 -2.22 -12.88
N ASN A 139 4.71 -2.91 -13.91
CA ASN A 139 5.41 -3.30 -15.11
C ASN A 139 4.96 -2.48 -16.34
N TYR A 140 4.61 -1.22 -16.11
CA TYR A 140 4.27 -0.24 -17.15
C TYR A 140 5.34 -0.14 -18.24
N LYS A 141 4.96 0.34 -19.42
CA LYS A 141 5.89 0.59 -20.52
C LYS A 141 6.67 1.87 -20.26
N VAL A 142 7.93 1.90 -20.69
CA VAL A 142 8.81 3.07 -20.51
C VAL A 142 8.23 4.39 -21.04
N SER A 143 7.30 4.34 -22.00
CA SER A 143 6.60 5.54 -22.51
C SER A 143 5.60 6.16 -21.52
N GLU A 144 5.25 5.46 -20.44
CA GLU A 144 4.33 5.94 -19.39
C GLU A 144 5.08 6.74 -18.31
N GLU A 145 6.42 6.76 -18.33
CA GLU A 145 7.30 7.58 -17.49
C GLU A 145 8.33 8.27 -18.40
N VAL A 146 8.12 9.54 -18.73
CA VAL A 146 8.97 10.27 -19.67
C VAL A 146 9.26 11.65 -19.11
N GLU A 147 10.54 11.97 -18.94
CA GLU A 147 10.97 13.32 -18.60
C GLU A 147 10.49 14.31 -19.65
N LYS A 148 10.18 15.53 -19.20
CA LYS A 148 9.77 16.64 -20.05
C LYS A 148 10.68 16.78 -21.27
N MET A 149 10.14 16.48 -22.45
CA MET A 149 10.85 16.69 -23.71
C MET A 149 10.65 18.12 -24.20
N GLU A 150 11.73 18.80 -24.63
CA GLU A 150 11.62 20.10 -25.27
C GLU A 150 10.98 19.97 -26.66
N GLY A 151 9.90 20.72 -26.94
CA GLY A 151 9.19 20.69 -28.22
C GLY A 151 7.79 21.29 -28.18
N ALA A 152 7.06 21.22 -29.29
CA ALA A 152 5.69 21.74 -29.43
C ALA A 152 4.63 20.97 -28.61
N TYR A 153 4.97 19.75 -28.18
CA TYR A 153 4.14 18.91 -27.32
C TYR A 153 4.92 18.65 -26.03
N ASP A 154 4.45 19.25 -24.94
CA ASP A 154 5.02 19.17 -23.60
C ASP A 154 4.68 17.80 -23.00
N TYR A 155 5.43 16.76 -23.39
CA TYR A 155 5.24 15.42 -22.86
C TYR A 155 5.83 15.35 -21.45
N ASP A 156 4.97 15.45 -20.45
CA ASP A 156 5.29 15.23 -19.02
C ASP A 156 4.44 14.06 -18.51
N ALA A 157 4.98 12.85 -18.64
CA ALA A 157 4.32 11.62 -18.20
C ALA A 157 4.97 11.13 -16.91
N VAL A 158 4.22 11.20 -15.80
CA VAL A 158 4.72 10.88 -14.46
C VAL A 158 3.88 9.76 -13.84
N VAL A 159 4.55 8.68 -13.48
CA VAL A 159 4.00 7.55 -12.71
C VAL A 159 3.88 7.96 -11.25
N SER A 160 2.71 8.49 -10.90
CA SER A 160 2.38 8.92 -9.54
C SER A 160 1.50 7.88 -8.85
N VAL A 161 2.09 7.08 -7.97
CA VAL A 161 1.42 6.03 -7.19
C VAL A 161 1.48 6.34 -5.70
N GLN A 162 0.52 5.84 -4.92
CA GLN A 162 0.54 6.00 -3.46
C GLN A 162 1.65 5.13 -2.86
N TRP A 163 1.68 3.86 -3.26
CA TRP A 163 2.76 2.93 -2.94
C TRP A 163 2.98 1.95 -4.09
N ALA A 164 4.25 1.70 -4.43
CA ALA A 164 4.60 0.82 -5.54
C ALA A 164 4.49 -0.67 -5.16
N PHE A 165 4.33 -1.54 -6.15
CA PHE A 165 4.51 -2.99 -5.98
C PHE A 165 5.85 -3.29 -5.31
N GLY A 166 5.83 -4.21 -4.35
CA GLY A 166 7.01 -4.59 -3.56
C GLY A 166 7.37 -3.58 -2.47
N TYR A 167 6.60 -2.50 -2.28
CA TYR A 167 6.78 -1.57 -1.16
C TYR A 167 6.30 -2.19 0.15
N GLY A 168 7.03 -1.95 1.23
CA GLY A 168 6.67 -2.39 2.57
C GLY A 168 7.79 -2.11 3.55
N LEU A 169 7.43 -1.53 4.69
CA LEU A 169 8.35 -1.12 5.74
C LEU A 169 8.44 -2.19 6.84
N SER A 170 9.42 -1.99 7.73
CA SER A 170 9.67 -2.82 8.90
C SER A 170 10.05 -1.92 10.08
N TYR A 171 9.98 -2.42 11.31
CA TYR A 171 10.56 -1.73 12.47
C TYR A 171 12.09 -1.84 12.54
N THR A 172 12.71 -2.46 11.52
CA THR A 172 14.15 -2.41 11.29
C THR A 172 14.43 -1.96 9.85
N SER A 173 15.69 -1.73 9.52
CA SER A 173 16.13 -1.40 8.16
C SER A 173 17.08 -2.48 7.63
N PHE A 174 17.08 -2.65 6.30
CA PHE A 174 17.96 -3.57 5.60
C PHE A 174 18.76 -2.82 4.55
N SER A 175 20.03 -3.16 4.43
CA SER A 175 20.92 -2.66 3.37
C SER A 175 21.34 -3.81 2.45
N TYR A 176 21.41 -3.52 1.16
CA TYR A 176 21.79 -4.45 0.12
C TYR A 176 23.17 -4.06 -0.43
N SER A 177 24.03 -5.04 -0.65
CA SER A 177 25.37 -4.80 -1.22
C SER A 177 25.87 -6.01 -2.02
N ASN A 178 26.94 -5.81 -2.81
CA ASN A 178 27.63 -6.88 -3.52
C ASN A 178 26.74 -7.76 -4.41
N LEU A 179 25.79 -7.17 -5.14
CA LEU A 179 25.02 -7.89 -6.15
C LEU A 179 25.99 -8.45 -7.22
N LYS A 180 25.94 -9.76 -7.42
CA LYS A 180 26.76 -10.49 -8.39
C LYS A 180 25.90 -11.45 -9.20
N VAL A 181 26.37 -11.79 -10.38
CA VAL A 181 25.85 -12.86 -11.23
C VAL A 181 27.00 -13.76 -11.64
N ASN A 182 26.77 -15.07 -11.72
CA ASN A 182 27.78 -16.04 -12.17
C ASN A 182 28.23 -15.82 -13.63
N LYS A 183 27.36 -15.28 -14.49
CA LYS A 183 27.61 -15.04 -15.92
C LYS A 183 27.08 -13.68 -16.36
N ALA A 184 27.95 -12.83 -16.89
CA ALA A 184 27.56 -11.52 -17.42
C ALA A 184 27.05 -11.58 -18.88
N ASN A 185 27.54 -12.56 -19.64
CA ASN A 185 27.07 -12.89 -20.99
C ASN A 185 26.50 -14.30 -20.95
N PHE A 186 25.33 -14.49 -21.54
CA PHE A 186 24.59 -15.74 -21.44
C PHE A 186 23.70 -15.94 -22.67
N THR A 187 23.26 -17.17 -22.87
CA THR A 187 22.30 -17.59 -23.88
C THR A 187 21.04 -18.14 -23.19
N ALA A 188 20.04 -18.56 -23.97
CA ALA A 188 18.76 -19.04 -23.43
C ALA A 188 18.90 -20.29 -22.54
N ASP A 189 19.91 -21.12 -22.77
CA ASP A 189 20.13 -22.39 -22.07
C ASP A 189 20.98 -22.24 -20.79
N ASP A 190 21.52 -21.04 -20.53
CA ASP A 190 22.36 -20.78 -19.38
C ASP A 190 21.55 -20.55 -18.10
N GLU A 191 21.97 -21.19 -17.01
CA GLU A 191 21.50 -20.86 -15.67
C GLU A 191 22.23 -19.64 -15.10
N LEU A 192 21.46 -18.62 -14.71
CA LEU A 192 21.94 -17.44 -14.03
C LEU A 192 21.72 -17.55 -12.52
N ILE A 193 22.81 -17.42 -11.76
CA ILE A 193 22.80 -17.44 -10.30
C ILE A 193 23.16 -16.04 -9.81
N PHE A 194 22.20 -15.38 -9.16
CA PHE A 194 22.39 -14.08 -8.53
C PHE A 194 22.64 -14.23 -7.04
N THR A 195 23.62 -13.49 -6.52
CA THR A 195 23.90 -13.41 -5.07
C THR A 195 23.95 -11.95 -4.65
N VAL A 196 23.37 -11.63 -3.49
CA VAL A 196 23.40 -10.30 -2.90
C VAL A 196 23.53 -10.43 -1.38
N ASP A 197 24.32 -9.56 -0.78
CA ASP A 197 24.46 -9.51 0.67
C ASP A 197 23.35 -8.61 1.24
N VAL A 198 22.57 -9.14 2.19
CA VAL A 198 21.50 -8.41 2.88
C VAL A 198 21.84 -8.32 4.36
N LYS A 199 21.99 -7.08 4.86
CA LYS A 199 22.34 -6.82 6.25
C LYS A 199 21.22 -6.07 6.95
N ASN A 200 20.74 -6.61 8.08
CA ASN A 200 19.92 -5.87 9.03
C ASN A 200 20.76 -4.78 9.70
N THR A 201 20.36 -3.53 9.53
CA THR A 201 21.06 -2.34 10.01
C THR A 201 20.36 -1.63 11.16
N GLY A 202 19.14 -2.06 11.52
CA GLY A 202 18.42 -1.51 12.66
C GLY A 202 18.61 -2.32 13.94
N SER A 203 17.81 -1.98 14.96
CA SER A 203 17.91 -2.55 16.30
C SER A 203 16.93 -3.69 16.57
N ARG A 204 16.06 -4.03 15.59
CA ARG A 204 15.07 -5.11 15.74
C ARG A 204 15.34 -6.26 14.79
N ALA A 205 15.04 -7.48 15.24
CA ALA A 205 14.95 -8.63 14.35
C ALA A 205 13.81 -8.40 13.34
N GLY A 206 13.98 -8.88 12.11
CA GLY A 206 12.98 -8.73 11.05
C GLY A 206 13.25 -9.69 9.90
N LYS A 207 12.23 -9.91 9.08
CA LYS A 207 12.33 -10.67 7.82
C LYS A 207 12.22 -9.69 6.66
N GLU A 208 13.02 -9.89 5.62
CA GLU A 208 13.01 -9.06 4.43
C GLU A 208 12.74 -9.92 3.20
N SER A 209 11.72 -9.54 2.42
CA SER A 209 11.44 -10.21 1.14
C SER A 209 12.34 -9.59 0.06
N VAL A 210 13.34 -10.34 -0.39
CA VAL A 210 14.29 -9.93 -1.43
C VAL A 210 13.69 -10.21 -2.81
N LEU A 211 13.46 -9.15 -3.59
CA LEU A 211 12.77 -9.23 -4.88
C LEU A 211 13.76 -8.99 -6.04
N LEU A 212 13.93 -9.99 -6.91
CA LEU A 212 14.77 -9.88 -8.11
C LEU A 212 13.93 -9.45 -9.32
N PHE A 213 14.21 -8.25 -9.82
CA PHE A 213 13.63 -7.72 -11.05
C PHE A 213 14.65 -7.71 -12.19
N ASN A 214 14.17 -7.86 -13.43
CA ASN A 214 14.96 -7.55 -14.61
C ASN A 214 14.31 -6.44 -15.45
N SER A 215 15.12 -5.77 -16.25
CA SER A 215 14.68 -4.81 -17.27
C SER A 215 15.44 -5.08 -18.56
N ALA A 216 14.72 -5.13 -19.68
CA ALA A 216 15.34 -5.22 -21.00
C ALA A 216 15.49 -3.80 -21.54
N LEU A 217 16.72 -3.38 -21.83
CA LEU A 217 16.99 -2.01 -22.29
C LEU A 217 16.53 -1.79 -23.74
N ILE A 218 16.57 -2.85 -24.57
CA ILE A 218 16.22 -2.81 -25.99
C ILE A 218 15.52 -4.12 -26.35
N ALA A 219 14.41 -4.04 -27.10
CA ALA A 219 13.66 -5.18 -27.62
C ALA A 219 12.88 -4.77 -28.89
N SER A 220 12.43 -5.76 -29.68
CA SER A 220 11.62 -5.51 -30.88
C SER A 220 10.20 -4.99 -30.57
N MET A 221 9.72 -5.22 -29.35
CA MET A 221 8.53 -4.62 -28.78
C MET A 221 8.92 -3.81 -27.55
N THR A 222 8.23 -2.70 -27.28
CA THR A 222 8.51 -1.87 -26.11
C THR A 222 8.53 -2.71 -24.83
N PRO A 223 9.68 -2.79 -24.13
CA PRO A 223 9.82 -3.61 -22.94
C PRO A 223 9.02 -3.01 -21.77
N ASP A 224 8.66 -3.87 -20.82
CA ASP A 224 8.18 -3.41 -19.51
C ASP A 224 9.33 -2.70 -18.77
N SER A 225 9.02 -1.69 -17.98
CA SER A 225 10.00 -0.93 -17.18
C SER A 225 10.85 -1.85 -16.31
N ARG A 226 10.19 -2.84 -15.68
CA ARG A 226 10.81 -3.97 -14.97
C ARG A 226 9.83 -5.12 -14.80
N ARG A 227 10.35 -6.33 -14.59
CA ARG A 227 9.56 -7.54 -14.33
C ARG A 227 10.12 -8.36 -13.17
N LEU A 228 9.26 -8.78 -12.25
CA LEU A 228 9.64 -9.70 -11.18
C LEU A 228 9.99 -11.07 -11.79
N ARG A 229 11.12 -11.65 -11.37
CA ARG A 229 11.58 -12.97 -11.82
C ARG A 229 11.65 -14.00 -10.71
N ALA A 230 12.09 -13.58 -9.52
CA ALA A 230 12.19 -14.46 -8.37
C ALA A 230 12.05 -13.66 -7.07
N PRO A 231 11.24 -14.15 -6.12
CA PRO A 231 11.29 -13.71 -4.72
C PRO A 231 12.12 -14.69 -3.86
N ASN A 232 12.76 -14.17 -2.81
CA ASN A 232 13.34 -14.96 -1.72
C ASN A 232 12.97 -14.31 -0.36
N ARG A 233 12.75 -15.09 0.69
CA ARG A 233 12.33 -14.60 2.01
C ARG A 233 13.08 -15.30 3.14
#